data_AF-A0A1E1W7Q6-F1
#
_entry.id   AF-A0A1E1W7Q6-F1
#
_cell.length_a   1.000
_cell.length_b   1.000
_cell.length_c   1.000
_cell.angle_alpha   90.00
_cell.angle_beta   90.00
_cell.angle_gamma   90.00
#
_symmetry.space_group_name_H-M   'P 1'
#
loop_
_entity.id
_entity.type
_entity.pdbx_description
1 polymer ?
#
loop_
_entity_poly.entity_id
_entity_poly.type
_entity_poly.pdbx_seq_one_letter_code
_entity_poly.pdbx_strand_id
1 'polypeptide(L)'
;ESGFCRTYRFETGCAVTASECSINNATHTGLSMLSPTVCNCCEFCLPFYGEDQHCSRGGPGMGTNVGRCGPGLSCVASDDGFSYCRRMESECHSAQDDYEARHEAGDVGVLESPPICDAKGRFAHFDCVPTQTCYCQSDEGDRIFGEVLNLGAVTTQNMHCDDATLDLFPSQSQGEAPYNYTTPCLEDLREKIEFILKSEEDGYNVDLFNNLAGCLPDGTYSRIRTTRSGSRICVDETRHQLGDYEALPGTQQFEDMDCKCAQTTAIMKALNERPVCCNNGNFRTIQCRRGLCRCVDSDGKQYGRESDTVTSLSCYKPDWRNLNSTDCYAR
;
A
#
# COMPACT_ATOMS: atom_id res chain seq x y z
N GLU A 1 13.50 -14.85 -21.04
CA GLU A 1 13.71 -15.90 -20.01
C GLU A 1 12.77 -17.12 -20.11
N SER A 2 12.11 -17.38 -21.24
CA SER A 2 11.20 -18.53 -21.40
C SER A 2 11.89 -19.91 -21.34
N GLY A 3 13.22 -19.96 -21.52
CA GLY A 3 14.01 -21.20 -21.46
C GLY A 3 14.26 -21.71 -20.04
N PHE A 4 14.66 -20.83 -19.11
CA PHE A 4 15.10 -21.24 -17.77
C PHE A 4 14.00 -21.95 -16.98
N CYS A 5 12.80 -21.37 -16.92
CA CYS A 5 11.69 -21.96 -16.17
C CYS A 5 11.10 -23.22 -16.82
N ARG A 6 11.19 -23.32 -18.14
CA ARG A 6 10.78 -24.52 -18.87
C ARG A 6 11.75 -25.67 -18.56
N THR A 7 13.06 -25.42 -18.65
CA THR A 7 14.10 -26.38 -18.32
C THR A 7 14.04 -26.80 -16.85
N TYR A 8 13.87 -25.84 -15.91
CA TYR A 8 13.75 -26.12 -14.48
C TYR A 8 12.60 -27.09 -14.16
N ARG A 9 11.42 -26.87 -14.77
CA ARG A 9 10.26 -27.76 -14.60
C ARG A 9 10.52 -29.18 -15.11
N PHE A 10 11.25 -29.33 -16.21
CA PHE A 10 11.55 -30.65 -16.80
C PHE A 10 12.72 -31.38 -16.13
N GLU A 11 13.74 -30.66 -15.68
CA GLU A 11 14.96 -31.26 -15.10
C GLU A 11 14.85 -31.50 -13.59
N THR A 12 14.26 -30.57 -12.84
CA THR A 12 14.16 -30.66 -11.37
C THR A 12 12.85 -31.30 -10.92
N GLY A 13 11.79 -31.15 -11.72
CA GLY A 13 10.43 -31.55 -11.34
C GLY A 13 9.82 -30.66 -10.25
N CYS A 14 8.51 -30.73 -10.08
CA CYS A 14 7.83 -30.02 -8.98
C CYS A 14 7.84 -30.88 -7.72
N ALA A 15 8.06 -30.26 -6.56
CA ALA A 15 7.90 -30.93 -5.28
C ALA A 15 6.44 -31.34 -5.07
N VAL A 16 6.22 -32.47 -4.39
CA VAL A 16 4.88 -32.90 -3.99
C VAL A 16 4.35 -31.88 -2.98
N THR A 17 3.16 -31.35 -3.24
CA THR A 17 2.49 -30.39 -2.36
C THR A 17 2.05 -31.07 -1.07
N ALA A 18 2.06 -30.30 0.03
CA ALA A 18 1.68 -30.80 1.34
C ALA A 18 0.19 -31.21 1.37
N SER A 19 -0.16 -32.22 2.17
CA SER A 19 -1.52 -32.80 2.20
C SER A 19 -2.59 -31.86 2.77
N GLU A 20 -2.16 -30.81 3.46
CA GLU A 20 -2.98 -29.77 4.06
C GLU A 20 -3.88 -29.09 3.02
N CYS A 21 -3.40 -28.95 1.78
CA CYS A 21 -4.17 -28.34 0.70
C CYS A 21 -4.99 -29.34 -0.14
N SER A 22 -4.75 -30.65 -0.01
CA SER A 22 -5.49 -31.67 -0.77
C SER A 22 -6.71 -32.22 -0.03
N ILE A 23 -6.72 -32.13 1.31
CA ILE A 23 -7.78 -32.69 2.16
C ILE A 23 -8.75 -31.60 2.68
N ASN A 24 -8.26 -30.38 2.92
CA ASN A 24 -8.98 -29.21 3.44
C ASN A 24 -10.14 -29.54 4.41
N ASN A 25 -9.80 -29.99 5.62
CA ASN A 25 -10.72 -30.37 6.69
C ASN A 25 -10.33 -29.71 8.03
N ALA A 26 -11.03 -30.01 9.12
CA ALA A 26 -10.80 -29.40 10.43
C ALA A 26 -9.35 -29.52 10.99
N THR A 27 -8.56 -30.51 10.53
CA THR A 27 -7.18 -30.73 11.01
C THR A 27 -6.11 -30.43 9.96
N HIS A 28 -6.51 -30.26 8.70
CA HIS A 28 -5.64 -30.06 7.55
C HIS A 28 -6.24 -28.93 6.74
N THR A 29 -5.74 -27.70 6.93
CA THR A 29 -6.19 -26.54 6.18
C THR A 29 -5.01 -25.88 5.50
N GLY A 30 -5.22 -25.41 4.28
CA GLY A 30 -4.18 -24.75 3.52
C GLY A 30 -4.71 -24.18 2.22
N LEU A 31 -3.94 -23.27 1.63
CA LEU A 31 -4.25 -22.64 0.37
C LEU A 31 -3.35 -23.18 -0.74
N SER A 32 -3.95 -23.72 -1.80
CA SER A 32 -3.23 -24.07 -3.01
C SER A 32 -3.04 -22.83 -3.88
N MET A 33 -1.79 -22.57 -4.27
CA MET A 33 -1.41 -21.45 -5.13
C MET A 33 -0.25 -21.85 -6.03
N LEU A 34 0.10 -21.01 -7.00
CA LEU A 34 1.33 -21.21 -7.74
C LEU A 34 2.55 -20.85 -6.88
N SER A 35 3.64 -21.55 -7.11
CA SER A 35 4.87 -21.44 -6.32
C SER A 35 5.41 -20.01 -6.34
N PRO A 36 5.69 -19.40 -5.18
CA PRO A 36 6.21 -18.03 -5.10
C PRO A 36 7.66 -17.89 -5.58
N THR A 37 8.25 -18.93 -6.18
CA THR A 37 9.59 -18.88 -6.78
C THR A 37 9.57 -18.11 -8.10
N VAL A 38 10.77 -17.70 -8.55
CA VAL A 38 11.00 -16.92 -9.78
C VAL A 38 10.29 -17.51 -11.01
N CYS A 39 10.10 -18.83 -11.06
CA CYS A 39 9.48 -19.49 -12.20
C CYS A 39 7.97 -19.70 -12.13
N ASN A 40 7.35 -19.53 -10.96
CA ASN A 40 5.89 -19.57 -10.78
C ASN A 40 5.16 -20.75 -11.48
N CYS A 41 5.84 -21.90 -11.61
CA CYS A 41 5.43 -22.96 -12.55
C CYS A 41 4.95 -24.27 -11.88
N CYS A 42 5.03 -24.35 -10.56
CA CYS A 42 4.65 -25.52 -9.76
C CYS A 42 3.54 -25.17 -8.79
N GLU A 43 2.72 -26.14 -8.41
CA GLU A 43 1.77 -25.96 -7.31
C GLU A 43 2.52 -25.84 -5.98
N PHE A 44 2.00 -24.99 -5.11
CA PHE A 44 2.50 -24.73 -3.78
C PHE A 44 1.35 -24.74 -2.80
N CYS A 45 1.51 -25.49 -1.72
CA CYS A 45 0.57 -25.49 -0.61
C CYS A 45 1.09 -24.54 0.47
N LEU A 46 0.29 -23.54 0.83
CA LEU A 46 0.49 -22.73 2.02
C LEU A 46 -0.33 -23.33 3.18
N PRO A 47 0.24 -24.16 4.05
CA PRO A 47 -0.46 -24.72 5.20
C PRO A 47 -0.83 -23.64 6.21
N PHE A 48 -1.98 -23.84 6.83
CA PHE A 48 -2.48 -23.02 7.92
C PHE A 48 -2.27 -23.74 9.25
N TYR A 49 -1.50 -23.10 10.12
CA TYR A 49 -1.17 -23.63 11.44
C TYR A 49 -2.29 -23.36 12.42
N GLY A 50 -2.63 -24.38 13.20
CA GLY A 50 -3.59 -24.30 14.30
C GLY A 50 -3.02 -23.61 15.54
N GLU A 51 -3.85 -23.46 16.57
CA GLU A 51 -3.44 -22.91 17.87
C GLU A 51 -2.29 -23.75 18.49
N ASP A 52 -1.36 -23.07 19.16
CA ASP A 52 -0.15 -23.61 19.78
C ASP A 52 0.84 -24.30 18.83
N GLN A 53 0.63 -24.24 17.52
CA GLN A 53 1.61 -24.70 16.55
C GLN A 53 2.71 -23.69 16.33
N HIS A 54 3.92 -24.19 16.07
CA HIS A 54 5.07 -23.36 15.77
C HIS A 54 4.84 -22.53 14.51
N CYS A 55 5.06 -21.23 14.64
CA CYS A 55 5.03 -20.29 13.53
C CYS A 55 6.34 -19.50 13.49
N SER A 56 6.55 -18.77 12.41
CA SER A 56 7.69 -17.87 12.30
C SER A 56 7.21 -16.48 11.90
N ARG A 57 7.72 -15.48 12.59
CA ARG A 57 7.43 -14.06 12.34
C ARG A 57 8.22 -13.50 11.15
N GLY A 58 9.14 -14.30 10.59
CA GLY A 58 10.06 -13.87 9.54
C GLY A 58 11.14 -12.94 10.07
N GLY A 59 12.35 -13.07 9.53
CA GLY A 59 13.49 -12.22 9.89
C GLY A 59 14.71 -12.54 9.02
N PRO A 60 15.68 -11.62 8.91
CA PRO A 60 16.89 -11.86 8.13
C PRO A 60 17.61 -13.12 8.65
N GLY A 61 17.76 -14.14 7.79
CA GLY A 61 18.45 -15.39 8.14
C GLY A 61 17.59 -16.46 8.83
N MET A 62 16.30 -16.24 9.07
CA MET A 62 15.41 -17.24 9.72
C MET A 62 14.79 -18.27 8.76
N GLY A 63 15.23 -18.32 7.50
CA GLY A 63 14.67 -19.20 6.48
C GLY A 63 13.31 -18.74 5.95
N THR A 64 12.80 -19.41 4.92
CA THR A 64 11.46 -19.19 4.37
C THR A 64 10.44 -20.01 5.13
N ASN A 65 9.51 -19.34 5.79
CA ASN A 65 8.41 -19.99 6.49
C ASN A 65 7.45 -20.58 5.43
N VAL A 66 7.24 -21.89 5.45
CA VAL A 66 6.40 -22.58 4.47
C VAL A 66 4.96 -22.69 4.98
N GLY A 67 4.43 -21.65 5.63
CA GLY A 67 3.08 -21.66 6.22
C GLY A 67 2.79 -20.44 7.08
N ARG A 68 1.51 -20.26 7.45
CA ARG A 68 1.03 -19.14 8.28
C ARG A 68 0.01 -19.63 9.31
N CYS A 69 -0.21 -18.86 10.37
CA CYS A 69 -1.33 -19.16 11.27
C CYS A 69 -2.68 -19.09 10.51
N GLY A 70 -3.59 -19.97 10.91
CA GLY A 70 -4.94 -20.03 10.37
C GLY A 70 -5.79 -18.78 10.67
N PRO A 71 -7.02 -18.71 10.15
CA PRO A 71 -7.94 -17.61 10.43
C PRO A 71 -8.15 -17.42 11.94
N GLY A 72 -8.18 -16.16 12.40
CA GLY A 72 -8.35 -15.81 13.82
C GLY A 72 -7.13 -16.05 14.72
N LEU A 73 -5.99 -16.47 14.15
CA LEU A 73 -4.75 -16.72 14.89
C LEU A 73 -3.64 -15.75 14.44
N SER A 74 -2.79 -15.35 15.38
CA SER A 74 -1.61 -14.51 15.15
C SER A 74 -0.34 -15.19 15.66
N CYS A 75 0.79 -14.92 15.01
CA CYS A 75 2.08 -15.51 15.38
C CYS A 75 2.77 -14.69 16.47
N VAL A 76 2.76 -15.21 17.70
CA VAL A 76 3.26 -14.52 18.90
C VAL A 76 4.55 -15.17 19.38
N ALA A 77 5.55 -14.36 19.74
CA ALA A 77 6.79 -14.85 20.32
C ALA A 77 6.57 -15.29 21.77
N SER A 78 7.15 -16.44 22.13
CA SER A 78 7.17 -16.99 23.49
C SER A 78 8.55 -16.79 24.13
N ASP A 79 8.62 -16.92 25.45
CA ASP A 79 9.83 -16.70 26.24
C ASP A 79 10.94 -17.74 25.96
N ASP A 80 10.56 -18.86 25.36
CA ASP A 80 11.44 -19.95 24.91
C ASP A 80 12.23 -19.62 23.63
N GLY A 81 12.00 -18.45 23.02
CA GLY A 81 12.63 -18.02 21.78
C GLY A 81 11.97 -18.57 20.52
N PHE A 82 10.91 -19.38 20.64
CA PHE A 82 10.07 -19.82 19.54
C PHE A 82 8.84 -18.90 19.41
N SER A 83 8.17 -18.99 18.27
CA SER A 83 6.87 -18.33 18.08
C SER A 83 5.80 -19.37 17.85
N TYR A 84 4.60 -19.08 18.36
CA TYR A 84 3.45 -19.97 18.31
C TYR A 84 2.22 -19.21 17.82
N CYS A 85 1.35 -19.91 17.11
CA CYS A 85 0.05 -19.37 16.74
C CYS A 85 -0.84 -19.31 17.98
N ARG A 86 -1.30 -18.11 18.32
CA ARG A 86 -2.24 -17.88 19.42
C ARG A 86 -3.45 -17.13 18.92
N ARG A 87 -4.57 -17.25 19.64
CA ARG A 87 -5.78 -16.47 19.36
C ARG A 87 -5.46 -14.99 19.22
N MET A 88 -5.98 -14.39 18.16
CA MET A 88 -5.81 -12.98 17.90
C MET A 88 -6.68 -12.15 18.85
N GLU A 89 -6.07 -11.14 19.47
CA GLU A 89 -6.77 -10.17 20.31
C GLU A 89 -7.14 -8.96 19.44
N SER A 90 -8.42 -8.86 19.07
CA SER A 90 -8.95 -7.76 18.28
C SER A 90 -10.40 -7.48 18.63
N GLU A 91 -10.88 -6.27 18.32
CA GLU A 91 -12.27 -5.87 18.59
C GLU A 91 -13.28 -6.78 17.89
N CYS A 92 -13.00 -7.19 16.64
CA CYS A 92 -13.88 -8.10 15.92
C CYS A 92 -13.93 -9.49 16.58
N HIS A 93 -12.80 -10.06 17.01
CA HIS A 93 -12.79 -11.37 17.67
C HIS A 93 -13.43 -11.31 19.07
N SER A 94 -13.27 -10.20 19.80
CA SER A 94 -14.02 -9.98 21.05
C SER A 94 -15.53 -9.87 20.81
N ALA A 95 -15.95 -9.26 19.69
CA ALA A 95 -17.37 -9.21 19.31
C ALA A 95 -17.92 -10.59 18.89
N GLN A 96 -17.09 -11.44 18.27
CA GLN A 96 -17.44 -12.84 18.01
C GLN A 96 -17.64 -13.61 19.33
N ASP A 97 -16.74 -13.43 20.30
CA ASP A 97 -16.84 -14.07 21.62
C ASP A 97 -18.10 -13.63 22.39
N ASP A 98 -18.43 -12.32 22.36
CA ASP A 98 -19.66 -11.80 22.95
C ASP A 98 -20.91 -12.39 22.30
N TYR A 99 -20.92 -12.46 20.96
CA TYR A 99 -22.02 -13.09 20.22
C TYR A 99 -22.19 -14.56 20.62
N GLU A 100 -21.10 -15.34 20.68
CA GLU A 100 -21.14 -16.75 21.07
C GLU A 100 -21.66 -16.91 22.50
N ALA A 101 -21.20 -16.10 23.44
CA ALA A 101 -21.66 -16.12 24.83
C ALA A 101 -23.17 -15.79 24.94
N ARG A 102 -23.64 -14.77 24.21
CA ARG A 102 -25.08 -14.43 24.14
C ARG A 102 -25.89 -15.52 23.45
N HIS A 103 -25.32 -16.19 22.44
CA HIS A 103 -25.94 -17.32 21.76
C HIS A 103 -26.12 -18.53 22.66
N GLU A 104 -25.13 -18.86 23.47
CA GLU A 104 -25.26 -19.91 24.48
C GLU A 104 -26.27 -19.54 25.59
N ALA A 105 -26.36 -18.26 25.94
CA ALA A 105 -27.35 -17.75 26.90
C ALA A 105 -28.78 -17.68 26.36
N GLY A 106 -28.95 -17.69 25.02
CA GLY A 106 -30.24 -17.50 24.36
C GLY A 106 -30.70 -16.04 24.26
N ASP A 107 -29.75 -15.09 24.37
CA ASP A 107 -30.00 -13.64 24.40
C ASP A 107 -29.84 -12.96 23.02
N VAL A 108 -29.58 -13.74 21.96
CA VAL A 108 -29.39 -13.23 20.58
C VAL A 108 -30.72 -12.99 19.88
N GLY A 109 -30.75 -11.94 19.07
CA GLY A 109 -31.88 -11.69 18.17
C GLY A 109 -32.05 -12.81 17.13
N VAL A 110 -33.30 -13.07 16.71
CA VAL A 110 -33.64 -14.09 15.71
C VAL A 110 -32.92 -13.91 14.36
N LEU A 111 -32.56 -12.66 14.04
CA LEU A 111 -31.86 -12.29 12.80
C LEU A 111 -30.44 -11.78 13.08
N GLU A 112 -29.95 -11.92 14.31
CA GLU A 112 -28.59 -11.52 14.66
C GLU A 112 -27.62 -12.62 14.21
N SER A 113 -26.52 -12.22 13.58
CA SER A 113 -25.48 -13.12 13.08
C SER A 113 -24.13 -12.76 13.68
N PRO A 114 -23.19 -13.73 13.81
CA PRO A 114 -21.86 -13.42 14.31
C PRO A 114 -21.15 -12.46 13.36
N PRO A 115 -20.38 -11.49 13.87
CA PRO A 115 -19.58 -10.62 13.02
C PRO A 115 -18.52 -11.44 12.27
N ILE A 116 -18.23 -11.04 11.04
CA ILE A 116 -17.20 -11.66 10.19
C ILE A 116 -15.92 -10.86 10.32
N CYS A 117 -14.83 -11.52 10.68
CA CYS A 117 -13.52 -10.89 10.81
C CYS A 117 -12.60 -11.22 9.63
N ASP A 118 -11.82 -10.23 9.20
CA ASP A 118 -10.77 -10.41 8.20
C ASP A 118 -9.53 -11.11 8.80
N ALA A 119 -8.54 -11.43 7.96
CA ALA A 119 -7.31 -12.09 8.40
C ALA A 119 -6.41 -11.25 9.33
N LYS A 120 -6.74 -9.96 9.55
CA LYS A 120 -6.06 -9.04 10.47
C LYS A 120 -6.87 -8.81 11.74
N GLY A 121 -8.03 -9.46 11.89
CA GLY A 121 -8.92 -9.30 13.04
C GLY A 121 -9.75 -8.02 13.00
N ARG A 122 -9.85 -7.37 11.84
CA ARG A 122 -10.78 -6.24 11.62
C ARG A 122 -12.13 -6.76 11.17
N PHE A 123 -13.16 -5.96 11.32
CA PHE A 123 -14.47 -6.31 10.78
C PHE A 123 -14.44 -6.41 9.25
N ALA A 124 -15.21 -7.33 8.68
CA ALA A 124 -15.37 -7.42 7.23
C ALA A 124 -15.92 -6.12 6.65
N HIS A 125 -15.59 -5.76 5.41
CA HIS A 125 -16.01 -4.48 4.82
C HIS A 125 -17.53 -4.31 4.63
N PHE A 126 -18.29 -5.40 4.75
CA PHE A 126 -19.74 -5.38 4.72
C PHE A 126 -20.31 -6.35 5.76
N ASP A 127 -21.51 -6.04 6.22
CA ASP A 127 -22.32 -6.91 7.07
C ASP A 127 -23.72 -7.08 6.46
N CYS A 128 -24.26 -8.30 6.57
CA CYS A 128 -25.49 -8.71 5.90
C CYS A 128 -26.49 -9.26 6.90
N VAL A 129 -27.56 -8.50 7.14
CA VAL A 129 -28.64 -8.99 7.99
C VAL A 129 -29.47 -10.02 7.19
N PRO A 130 -29.68 -11.24 7.71
CA PRO A 130 -30.47 -12.26 7.04
C PRO A 130 -31.85 -11.74 6.66
N THR A 131 -32.25 -11.99 5.41
CA THR A 131 -33.57 -11.58 4.84
C THR A 131 -33.83 -10.07 4.78
N GLN A 132 -32.83 -9.23 5.05
CA GLN A 132 -32.94 -7.78 4.98
C GLN A 132 -31.93 -7.20 3.97
N THR A 133 -31.07 -6.29 4.42
CA THR A 133 -30.08 -5.59 3.63
C THR A 133 -28.67 -5.99 4.05
N CYS A 134 -27.73 -5.83 3.12
CA CYS A 134 -26.32 -5.73 3.44
C CYS A 134 -25.92 -4.25 3.44
N TYR A 135 -25.05 -3.87 4.35
CA TYR A 135 -24.48 -2.53 4.43
C TYR A 135 -22.96 -2.59 4.53
N CYS A 136 -22.27 -1.53 4.07
CA CYS A 136 -20.83 -1.45 4.30
C CYS A 136 -20.55 -1.00 5.73
N GLN A 137 -19.43 -1.45 6.27
CA GLN A 137 -18.96 -1.06 7.61
C GLN A 137 -17.46 -0.73 7.61
N SER A 138 -17.03 0.03 8.60
CA SER A 138 -15.61 0.37 8.81
C SER A 138 -14.80 -0.82 9.33
N ASP A 139 -13.49 -0.63 9.45
CA ASP A 139 -12.59 -1.62 10.04
C ASP A 139 -12.92 -1.90 11.55
N GLU A 140 -13.60 -0.96 12.20
CA GLU A 140 -14.11 -1.00 13.58
C GLU A 140 -15.55 -1.52 13.71
N GLY A 141 -16.22 -1.84 12.59
CA GLY A 141 -17.58 -2.37 12.58
C GLY A 141 -18.68 -1.31 12.61
N ASP A 142 -18.35 -0.03 12.47
CA ASP A 142 -19.34 1.03 12.37
C ASP A 142 -20.00 1.01 10.99
N ARG A 143 -21.33 1.07 10.94
CA ARG A 143 -22.09 1.15 9.69
C ARG A 143 -21.74 2.44 8.93
N ILE A 144 -21.31 2.29 7.68
CA ILE A 144 -21.04 3.39 6.74
C ILE A 144 -22.08 3.40 5.60
N PHE A 145 -21.75 4.02 4.47
CA PHE A 145 -22.62 4.12 3.29
C PHE A 145 -22.83 2.77 2.59
N GLY A 146 -23.65 2.73 1.54
CA GLY A 146 -23.85 1.53 0.72
C GLY A 146 -24.79 0.53 1.38
N GLU A 147 -26.06 0.53 0.96
CA GLU A 147 -27.06 -0.42 1.43
C GLU A 147 -27.74 -1.07 0.23
N VAL A 148 -27.79 -2.40 0.23
CA VAL A 148 -28.34 -3.22 -0.86
C VAL A 148 -29.15 -4.38 -0.29
N LEU A 149 -30.09 -4.93 -1.07
CA LEU A 149 -30.86 -6.10 -0.64
C LEU A 149 -29.96 -7.33 -0.50
N ASN A 150 -30.14 -8.11 0.57
CA ASN A 150 -29.43 -9.35 0.78
C ASN A 150 -30.07 -10.48 -0.06
N LEU A 151 -29.52 -10.68 -1.27
CA LEU A 151 -29.87 -11.74 -2.20
C LEU A 151 -28.90 -12.93 -2.11
N GLY A 152 -28.20 -13.06 -0.98
CA GLY A 152 -27.20 -14.10 -0.74
C GLY A 152 -25.88 -13.83 -1.47
N ALA A 153 -25.29 -14.89 -2.05
CA ALA A 153 -23.94 -14.85 -2.63
C ALA A 153 -23.76 -13.79 -3.74
N VAL A 154 -24.83 -13.46 -4.47
CA VAL A 154 -24.81 -12.43 -5.52
C VAL A 154 -24.56 -11.04 -4.91
N THR A 155 -25.19 -10.74 -3.78
CA THR A 155 -25.00 -9.45 -3.10
C THR A 155 -23.57 -9.34 -2.58
N THR A 156 -23.06 -10.38 -1.93
CA THR A 156 -21.69 -10.36 -1.37
C THR A 156 -20.58 -10.29 -2.42
N GLN A 157 -20.86 -10.72 -3.67
CA GLN A 157 -19.90 -10.63 -4.78
C GLN A 157 -19.92 -9.27 -5.49
N ASN A 158 -21.08 -8.61 -5.54
CA ASN A 158 -21.29 -7.37 -6.29
C ASN A 158 -21.32 -6.12 -5.43
N MET A 159 -21.33 -6.28 -4.10
CA MET A 159 -21.28 -5.15 -3.17
C MET A 159 -19.88 -4.54 -3.17
N HIS A 160 -19.81 -3.24 -3.42
CA HIS A 160 -18.57 -2.47 -3.42
C HIS A 160 -18.64 -1.47 -2.27
N CYS A 161 -17.72 -1.64 -1.32
CA CYS A 161 -17.63 -0.88 -0.07
C CYS A 161 -16.40 0.04 -0.04
N ASP A 162 -15.93 0.38 -1.23
CA ASP A 162 -14.89 1.34 -1.50
C ASP A 162 -15.49 2.66 -2.00
N ASP A 163 -14.83 3.76 -1.67
CA ASP A 163 -15.15 5.06 -2.25
C ASP A 163 -14.44 5.18 -3.60
N ALA A 164 -15.19 4.99 -4.68
CA ALA A 164 -14.68 5.10 -6.05
C ALA A 164 -14.07 6.48 -6.36
N THR A 165 -14.34 7.52 -5.56
CA THR A 165 -13.69 8.83 -5.71
C THR A 165 -12.28 8.87 -5.13
N LEU A 166 -11.94 7.93 -4.25
CA LEU A 166 -10.60 7.73 -3.70
C LEU A 166 -9.78 6.69 -4.47
N ASP A 167 -10.41 5.90 -5.34
CA ASP A 167 -9.69 5.04 -6.28
C ASP A 167 -8.97 5.93 -7.31
N LEU A 168 -7.63 5.87 -7.30
CA LEU A 168 -6.80 6.61 -8.26
C LEU A 168 -6.95 6.08 -9.68
N PHE A 169 -7.35 4.81 -9.84
CA PHE A 169 -7.42 4.11 -11.10
C PHE A 169 -8.75 3.34 -11.27
N PRO A 170 -9.91 4.02 -11.21
CA PRO A 170 -11.23 3.37 -11.16
C PRO A 170 -11.55 2.56 -12.42
N SER A 171 -10.91 2.86 -13.55
CA SER A 171 -11.04 2.08 -14.78
C SER A 171 -10.45 0.67 -14.66
N GLN A 172 -9.52 0.45 -13.73
CA GLN A 172 -8.85 -0.85 -13.52
C GLN A 172 -9.67 -1.76 -12.59
N SER A 173 -10.50 -1.14 -11.75
CA SER A 173 -11.47 -1.77 -10.85
C SER A 173 -12.80 -2.09 -11.56
N GLN A 174 -12.95 -1.73 -12.84
CA GLN A 174 -14.14 -2.00 -13.64
C GLN A 174 -13.99 -3.29 -14.47
N GLY A 175 -15.00 -4.15 -14.46
CA GLY A 175 -15.07 -5.36 -15.30
C GLY A 175 -15.51 -6.61 -14.54
N GLU A 176 -15.47 -7.76 -15.22
CA GLU A 176 -15.65 -9.07 -14.56
C GLU A 176 -14.31 -9.58 -14.05
N ALA A 177 -14.29 -10.14 -12.84
CA ALA A 177 -13.09 -10.76 -12.28
C ALA A 177 -12.59 -11.91 -13.19
N PRO A 178 -11.27 -12.12 -13.34
CA PRO A 178 -10.18 -11.44 -12.64
C PRO A 178 -9.87 -10.04 -13.19
N TYR A 179 -9.81 -9.04 -12.29
CA TYR A 179 -9.47 -7.66 -12.66
C TYR A 179 -8.04 -7.57 -13.22
N ASN A 180 -7.84 -6.65 -14.18
CA ASN A 180 -6.50 -6.35 -14.70
C ASN A 180 -5.78 -5.43 -13.71
N TYR A 181 -5.13 -6.04 -12.71
CA TYR A 181 -4.36 -5.35 -11.67
C TYR A 181 -3.02 -4.78 -12.19
N THR A 182 -3.04 -4.08 -13.30
CA THR A 182 -1.90 -3.28 -13.76
C THR A 182 -2.13 -1.83 -13.37
N THR A 183 -1.11 -0.99 -13.24
CA THR A 183 -1.28 0.45 -12.98
C THR A 183 -0.87 1.26 -14.22
N PRO A 184 -1.36 2.50 -14.41
CA PRO A 184 -1.00 3.29 -15.59
C PRO A 184 0.51 3.50 -15.73
N CYS A 185 1.24 3.60 -14.62
CA CYS A 185 2.69 3.68 -14.66
C CYS A 185 3.35 2.39 -15.19
N LEU A 186 2.86 1.22 -14.78
CA LEU A 186 3.39 -0.06 -15.24
C LEU A 186 3.06 -0.31 -16.72
N GLU A 187 1.88 0.08 -17.19
CA GLU A 187 1.54 0.01 -18.61
C GLU A 187 2.40 0.94 -19.47
N ASP A 188 2.62 2.18 -19.03
CA ASP A 188 3.55 3.12 -19.67
C ASP A 188 4.98 2.55 -19.73
N LEU A 189 5.43 1.89 -18.66
CA LEU A 189 6.74 1.25 -18.65
C LEU A 189 6.80 0.10 -19.65
N ARG A 190 5.74 -0.71 -19.75
CA ARG A 190 5.66 -1.81 -20.70
C ARG A 190 5.71 -1.31 -22.14
N GLU A 191 4.94 -0.28 -22.48
CA GLU A 191 4.96 0.33 -23.81
C GLU A 191 6.35 0.89 -24.16
N LYS A 192 7.00 1.55 -23.21
CA LYS A 192 8.38 2.04 -23.40
C LYS A 192 9.38 0.91 -23.60
N ILE A 193 9.27 -0.17 -22.83
CA ILE A 193 10.14 -1.34 -22.98
C ILE A 193 9.94 -1.97 -24.36
N GLU A 194 8.69 -2.16 -24.79
CA GLU A 194 8.38 -2.68 -26.13
C GLU A 194 8.95 -1.78 -27.24
N PHE A 195 8.84 -0.47 -27.09
CA PHE A 195 9.43 0.50 -28.03
C PHE A 195 10.96 0.43 -28.08
N ILE A 196 11.61 0.29 -26.92
CA ILE A 196 13.07 0.18 -26.81
C ILE A 196 13.55 -1.11 -27.46
N LEU A 197 12.94 -2.24 -27.14
CA LEU A 197 13.29 -3.54 -27.73
C LEU A 197 13.17 -3.50 -29.26
N LYS A 198 12.09 -2.90 -29.77
CA LYS A 198 11.93 -2.70 -31.21
C LYS A 198 13.01 -1.80 -31.81
N SER A 199 13.39 -0.73 -31.10
CA SER A 199 14.45 0.17 -31.55
C SER A 199 15.82 -0.53 -31.61
N GLU A 200 16.09 -1.44 -30.68
CA GLU A 200 17.29 -2.29 -30.70
C GLU A 200 17.26 -3.27 -31.88
N GLU A 201 16.12 -3.92 -32.14
CA GLU A 201 15.93 -4.79 -33.32
C GLU A 201 16.15 -4.03 -34.64
N ASP A 202 15.70 -2.77 -34.71
CA ASP A 202 15.87 -1.89 -35.86
C ASP A 202 17.31 -1.31 -35.96
N GLY A 203 18.21 -1.64 -35.02
CA GLY A 203 19.62 -1.28 -35.05
C GLY A 203 19.98 0.09 -34.47
N TYR A 204 19.09 0.71 -33.69
CA TYR A 204 19.34 1.98 -33.01
C TYR A 204 20.02 1.76 -31.64
N ASN A 205 20.90 2.69 -31.26
CA ASN A 205 21.48 2.74 -29.93
C ASN A 205 20.55 3.51 -28.99
N VAL A 206 20.03 2.85 -27.95
CA VAL A 206 19.02 3.41 -27.04
C VAL A 206 19.62 3.64 -25.66
N ASP A 207 19.54 4.87 -25.15
CA ASP A 207 19.96 5.19 -23.78
C ASP A 207 18.82 4.84 -22.80
N LEU A 208 19.00 3.73 -22.09
CA LEU A 208 18.00 3.14 -21.20
C LEU A 208 17.81 3.95 -19.89
N PHE A 209 18.89 4.57 -19.39
CA PHE A 209 18.95 5.08 -18.02
C PHE A 209 18.25 6.44 -17.83
N ASN A 210 18.10 7.22 -18.91
CA ASN A 210 17.44 8.53 -18.86
C ASN A 210 15.93 8.48 -19.17
N ASN A 211 15.41 7.35 -19.70
CA ASN A 211 14.07 7.28 -20.28
C ASN A 211 13.02 6.50 -19.47
N LEU A 212 13.47 5.59 -18.59
CA LEU A 212 12.61 4.88 -17.66
C LEU A 212 12.59 5.58 -16.29
N ALA A 213 11.66 6.51 -16.11
CA ALA A 213 11.27 6.93 -14.78
C ALA A 213 10.58 5.75 -14.07
N GLY A 214 11.12 5.32 -12.93
CA GLY A 214 10.54 4.20 -12.17
C GLY A 214 9.17 4.53 -11.59
N CYS A 215 8.34 3.51 -11.45
CA CYS A 215 7.09 3.59 -10.68
C CYS A 215 7.39 3.46 -9.18
N LEU A 216 6.51 4.02 -8.36
CA LEU A 216 6.50 3.76 -6.93
C LEU A 216 5.99 2.33 -6.64
N PRO A 217 6.24 1.77 -5.44
CA PRO A 217 5.81 0.40 -5.10
C PRO A 217 4.30 0.15 -5.17
N ASP A 218 3.49 1.21 -5.05
CA ASP A 218 2.03 1.19 -5.22
C ASP A 218 1.60 1.29 -6.70
N GLY A 219 2.56 1.33 -7.63
CA GLY A 219 2.34 1.45 -9.05
C GLY A 219 1.96 2.86 -9.53
N THR A 220 2.02 3.88 -8.69
CA THR A 220 1.85 5.28 -9.10
C THR A 220 3.13 5.83 -9.76
N TYR A 221 3.02 6.99 -10.43
CA TYR A 221 4.19 7.64 -11.01
C TYR A 221 5.12 8.24 -9.95
N SER A 222 6.42 8.30 -10.24
CA SER A 222 7.36 9.07 -9.42
C SER A 222 6.96 10.55 -9.35
N ARG A 223 7.25 11.18 -8.22
CA ARG A 223 6.91 12.59 -7.90
C ARG A 223 7.62 13.61 -8.78
N ILE A 224 8.67 13.17 -9.49
CA ILE A 224 9.51 14.02 -10.32
C ILE A 224 9.43 13.53 -11.76
N ARG A 225 9.24 14.46 -12.69
CA ARG A 225 9.29 14.21 -14.12
C ARG A 225 10.30 15.13 -14.79
N THR A 226 11.10 14.57 -15.71
CA THR A 226 11.99 15.35 -16.56
C THR A 226 11.24 15.79 -17.82
N THR A 227 11.35 17.07 -18.14
CA THR A 227 10.77 17.71 -19.34
C THR A 227 11.70 17.56 -20.54
N ARG A 228 11.23 17.92 -21.74
CA ARG A 228 12.05 17.89 -22.96
C ARG A 228 13.23 18.86 -22.95
N SER A 229 13.13 19.96 -22.20
CA SER A 229 14.22 20.92 -21.98
C SER A 229 15.27 20.41 -20.99
N GLY A 230 15.02 19.26 -20.36
CA GLY A 230 15.87 18.68 -19.33
C GLY A 230 15.52 19.13 -17.91
N SER A 231 14.64 20.13 -17.72
CA SER A 231 14.21 20.58 -16.39
C SER A 231 13.44 19.48 -15.65
N ARG A 232 13.54 19.44 -14.32
CA ARG A 232 12.72 18.58 -13.45
C ARG A 232 11.51 19.35 -12.94
N ILE A 233 10.33 18.73 -13.00
CA ILE A 233 9.07 19.29 -12.50
C ILE A 233 8.41 18.34 -11.49
N CYS A 234 7.60 18.89 -10.59
CA CYS A 234 6.79 18.09 -9.68
C CYS A 234 5.51 17.61 -10.36
N VAL A 235 5.18 16.33 -10.18
CA VAL A 235 3.95 15.73 -10.70
C VAL A 235 3.21 14.98 -9.60
N ASP A 236 1.89 14.85 -9.77
CA ASP A 236 1.04 14.03 -8.93
C ASP A 236 1.11 12.53 -9.28
N GLU A 237 0.35 11.72 -8.55
CA GLU A 237 0.28 10.25 -8.71
C GLU A 237 -0.20 9.81 -10.10
N THR A 238 -0.83 10.72 -10.86
CA THR A 238 -1.35 10.54 -12.22
C THR A 238 -0.52 11.24 -13.30
N ARG A 239 0.67 11.77 -12.94
CA ARG A 239 1.62 12.48 -13.82
C ARG A 239 1.19 13.90 -14.25
N HIS A 240 0.16 14.48 -13.64
CA HIS A 240 -0.16 15.89 -13.86
C HIS A 240 0.81 16.80 -13.11
N GLN A 241 1.20 17.90 -13.73
CA GLN A 241 2.12 18.85 -13.11
C GLN A 241 1.48 19.54 -11.91
N LEU A 242 2.21 19.53 -10.78
CA LEU A 242 1.84 20.24 -9.57
C LEU A 242 2.40 21.66 -9.62
N GLY A 243 1.53 22.64 -9.78
CA GLY A 243 1.89 24.06 -9.75
C GLY A 243 3.06 24.43 -10.67
N ASP A 244 3.76 25.50 -10.30
CA ASP A 244 4.91 26.02 -11.04
C ASP A 244 6.24 25.59 -10.39
N TYR A 245 6.30 24.34 -9.91
CA TYR A 245 7.51 23.79 -9.30
C TYR A 245 8.42 23.20 -10.36
N GLU A 246 9.49 23.93 -10.71
CA GLU A 246 10.46 23.55 -11.72
C GLU A 246 11.88 23.83 -11.24
N ALA A 247 12.78 22.88 -11.47
CA ALA A 247 14.21 23.04 -11.28
C ALA A 247 14.93 22.92 -12.63
N LEU A 248 15.77 23.92 -12.93
CA LEU A 248 16.52 24.00 -14.18
C LEU A 248 17.81 23.16 -14.12
N PRO A 249 18.23 22.52 -15.22
CA PRO A 249 19.46 21.73 -15.26
C PRO A 249 20.69 22.54 -14.81
N GLY A 250 21.60 21.89 -14.07
CA GLY A 250 22.84 22.52 -13.60
C GLY A 250 22.68 23.46 -12.40
N THR A 251 21.50 23.51 -11.78
CA THR A 251 21.25 24.21 -10.51
C THR A 251 21.29 23.24 -9.34
N GLN A 252 21.61 23.73 -8.13
CA GLN A 252 21.51 22.90 -6.93
C GLN A 252 20.06 22.44 -6.68
N GLN A 253 19.08 23.29 -7.01
CA GLN A 253 17.65 22.94 -6.92
C GLN A 253 17.28 21.70 -7.73
N PHE A 254 17.98 21.45 -8.84
CA PHE A 254 17.75 20.31 -9.73
C PHE A 254 18.18 19.00 -9.09
N GLU A 255 19.36 19.00 -8.47
CA GLU A 255 19.92 17.82 -7.80
C GLU A 255 19.14 17.48 -6.53
N ASP A 256 18.72 18.51 -5.80
CA ASP A 256 18.12 18.39 -4.48
C ASP A 256 16.58 18.20 -4.51
N MET A 257 15.96 18.25 -5.69
CA MET A 257 14.50 18.18 -5.87
C MET A 257 13.90 16.86 -5.37
N ASP A 258 12.89 16.95 -4.50
CA ASP A 258 12.13 15.79 -3.99
C ASP A 258 10.59 15.92 -4.09
N CYS A 259 10.09 17.14 -4.37
CA CYS A 259 8.68 17.47 -4.53
C CYS A 259 7.77 17.16 -3.34
N LYS A 260 8.33 16.88 -2.14
CA LYS A 260 7.53 16.47 -0.98
C LYS A 260 6.56 17.57 -0.54
N CYS A 261 7.01 18.82 -0.51
CA CYS A 261 6.14 19.94 -0.12
C CYS A 261 5.06 20.23 -1.16
N ALA A 262 5.41 20.16 -2.44
CA ALA A 262 4.45 20.33 -3.54
C ALA A 262 3.29 19.33 -3.42
N GLN A 263 3.63 18.07 -3.18
CA GLN A 263 2.66 16.99 -2.94
C GLN A 263 1.80 17.24 -1.69
N THR A 264 2.42 17.59 -0.56
CA THR A 264 1.67 17.93 0.66
C THR A 264 0.72 19.09 0.43
N THR A 265 1.13 20.12 -0.32
CA THR A 265 0.28 21.27 -0.67
C THR A 265 -0.91 20.87 -1.54
N ALA A 266 -0.72 19.92 -2.46
CA ALA A 266 -1.77 19.39 -3.31
C ALA A 266 -2.80 18.58 -2.52
N ILE A 267 -2.35 17.73 -1.58
CA ILE A 267 -3.23 16.97 -0.68
C ILE A 267 -3.99 17.93 0.26
N MET A 268 -3.31 18.94 0.80
CA MET A 268 -3.88 19.95 1.70
C MET A 268 -4.65 21.05 0.95
N LYS A 269 -5.08 20.83 -0.30
CA LYS A 269 -5.73 21.87 -1.14
C LYS A 269 -7.00 22.44 -0.48
N ALA A 270 -7.75 21.64 0.27
CA ALA A 270 -8.93 22.12 1.00
C ALA A 270 -8.61 22.89 2.30
N LEU A 271 -7.36 22.86 2.77
CA LEU A 271 -6.95 23.46 4.02
C LEU A 271 -6.38 24.87 3.81
N ASN A 272 -6.69 25.76 4.76
CA ASN A 272 -6.24 27.16 4.74
C ASN A 272 -4.77 27.34 5.17
N GLU A 273 -4.15 26.32 5.76
CA GLU A 273 -2.82 26.40 6.35
C GLU A 273 -1.86 25.46 5.64
N ARG A 274 -1.58 25.79 4.38
CA ARG A 274 -0.68 25.03 3.54
C ARG A 274 0.78 25.30 3.90
N PRO A 275 1.67 24.31 3.74
CA PRO A 275 3.09 24.54 3.92
C PRO A 275 3.63 25.49 2.84
N VAL A 276 4.72 26.18 3.15
CA VAL A 276 5.43 27.02 2.19
C VAL A 276 6.51 26.19 1.51
N CYS A 277 6.38 26.04 0.20
CA CYS A 277 7.32 25.29 -0.62
C CYS A 277 8.31 26.22 -1.32
N CYS A 278 9.49 25.67 -1.62
CA CYS A 278 10.44 26.29 -2.51
C CYS A 278 10.07 26.06 -3.99
N ASN A 279 10.76 26.74 -4.90
CA ASN A 279 10.47 26.64 -6.34
C ASN A 279 10.76 25.25 -6.92
N ASN A 280 11.60 24.44 -6.28
CA ASN A 280 11.80 23.03 -6.63
C ASN A 280 10.79 22.07 -5.98
N GLY A 281 9.78 22.59 -5.26
CA GLY A 281 8.76 21.78 -4.62
C GLY A 281 9.15 21.13 -3.29
N ASN A 282 10.34 21.44 -2.76
CA ASN A 282 10.79 20.96 -1.46
C ASN A 282 10.23 21.83 -0.31
N PHE A 283 10.28 21.32 0.92
CA PHE A 283 9.90 22.11 2.09
C PHE A 283 10.90 23.23 2.33
N ARG A 284 10.37 24.44 2.56
CA ARG A 284 11.18 25.51 3.13
C ARG A 284 11.49 25.17 4.59
N THR A 285 12.77 25.28 4.96
CA THR A 285 13.29 24.99 6.31
C THR A 285 12.49 25.66 7.43
N ILE A 286 12.02 26.89 7.21
CA ILE A 286 11.21 27.63 8.19
C ILE A 286 9.76 27.71 7.72
N GLN A 287 8.87 27.16 8.54
CA GLN A 287 7.43 27.21 8.36
C GLN A 287 6.82 28.09 9.45
N CYS A 288 6.02 29.07 9.05
CA CYS A 288 5.38 30.00 9.99
C CYS A 288 3.86 29.86 9.91
N ARG A 289 3.21 29.72 11.07
CA ARG A 289 1.77 29.58 11.21
C ARG A 289 1.30 30.47 12.36
N ARG A 290 0.33 31.36 12.09
CA ARG A 290 -0.31 32.23 13.09
C ARG A 290 0.68 33.01 13.98
N GLY A 291 1.78 33.48 13.40
CA GLY A 291 2.80 34.26 14.11
C GLY A 291 3.87 33.44 14.84
N LEU A 292 3.76 32.10 14.88
CA LEU A 292 4.80 31.20 15.37
C LEU A 292 5.52 30.54 14.20
N CYS A 293 6.85 30.53 14.23
CA CYS A 293 7.70 29.89 13.25
C CYS A 293 8.42 28.69 13.84
N ARG A 294 8.57 27.65 13.03
CA ARG A 294 9.22 26.38 13.40
C ARG A 294 10.16 25.91 12.29
N CYS A 295 11.20 25.21 12.70
CA CYS A 295 12.06 24.48 11.77
C CYS A 295 11.39 23.17 11.38
N VAL A 296 11.44 22.82 10.09
CA VAL A 296 10.94 21.54 9.57
C VAL A 296 12.04 20.84 8.78
N ASP A 297 12.09 19.52 8.84
CA ASP A 297 13.01 18.71 8.05
C ASP A 297 12.53 18.51 6.60
N SER A 298 13.21 17.64 5.84
CA SER A 298 12.84 17.34 4.44
C SER A 298 11.47 16.66 4.30
N ASP A 299 10.91 16.08 5.35
CA ASP A 299 9.56 15.51 5.37
C ASP A 299 8.50 16.50 5.89
N GLY A 300 8.90 17.74 6.20
CA GLY A 300 8.02 18.75 6.76
C GLY A 300 7.73 18.57 8.25
N LYS A 301 8.43 17.64 8.91
CA LYS A 301 8.27 17.36 10.34
C LYS A 301 9.03 18.39 11.15
N GLN A 302 8.38 18.90 12.20
CA GLN A 302 9.01 19.86 13.09
C GLN A 302 10.17 19.24 13.85
N TYR A 303 11.29 19.97 13.91
CA TYR A 303 12.35 19.71 14.87
C TYR A 303 12.72 21.00 15.60
N GLY A 304 13.00 20.89 16.90
CA GLY A 304 13.24 22.05 17.75
C GLY A 304 11.96 22.79 18.18
N ARG A 305 12.16 23.83 18.98
CA ARG A 305 11.09 24.62 19.58
C ARG A 305 10.65 25.73 18.64
N GLU A 306 9.35 25.92 18.51
CA GLU A 306 8.78 27.05 17.79
C GLU A 306 9.01 28.37 18.54
N SER A 307 9.09 29.47 17.77
CA SER A 307 9.30 30.81 18.31
C SER A 307 8.51 31.83 17.49
N ASP A 308 8.06 32.89 18.15
CA ASP A 308 7.54 34.11 17.52
C ASP A 308 8.63 34.92 16.79
N THR A 309 9.88 34.71 17.18
CA THR A 309 11.05 35.42 16.68
C THR A 309 11.91 34.49 15.84
N VAL A 310 11.82 34.62 14.52
CA VAL A 310 12.49 33.72 13.56
C VAL A 310 14.00 33.62 13.77
N THR A 311 14.66 34.72 14.16
CA THR A 311 16.12 34.75 14.38
C THR A 311 16.59 33.90 15.56
N SER A 312 15.68 33.49 16.44
CA SER A 312 15.99 32.60 17.57
C SER A 312 15.92 31.11 17.20
N LEU A 313 15.40 30.78 16.01
CA LEU A 313 15.35 29.42 15.53
C LEU A 313 16.76 28.92 15.17
N SER A 314 17.07 27.68 15.55
CA SER A 314 18.38 27.08 15.27
C SER A 314 18.67 26.92 13.77
N CYS A 315 17.63 26.85 12.95
CA CYS A 315 17.71 26.74 11.50
C CYS A 315 17.69 28.10 10.77
N TYR A 316 17.74 29.21 11.50
CA TYR A 316 17.67 30.55 10.92
C TYR A 316 18.90 30.88 10.07
N LYS A 317 18.64 31.43 8.89
CA LYS A 317 19.63 32.05 8.01
C LYS A 317 19.09 33.37 7.46
N PRO A 318 19.94 34.37 7.17
CA PRO A 318 19.50 35.70 6.73
C PRO A 318 18.53 35.70 5.55
N ASP A 319 18.71 34.77 4.59
CA ASP A 319 17.92 34.69 3.36
C ASP A 319 16.81 33.61 3.39
N TRP A 320 16.36 33.21 4.59
CA TRP A 320 15.39 32.11 4.76
C TRP A 320 14.06 32.26 4.02
N ARG A 321 13.70 33.48 3.57
CA ARG A 321 12.47 33.73 2.80
C ARG A 321 12.65 33.52 1.29
N ASN A 322 13.87 33.43 0.80
CA ASN A 322 14.16 33.31 -0.62
C ASN A 322 13.84 31.90 -1.10
N LEU A 323 12.84 31.77 -1.99
CA LEU A 323 12.36 30.49 -2.54
C LEU A 323 13.32 29.88 -3.58
N ASN A 324 14.32 30.65 -4.03
CA ASN A 324 15.42 30.22 -4.88
C ASN A 324 16.71 29.96 -4.07
N SER A 325 16.67 30.01 -2.73
CA SER A 325 17.84 29.76 -1.88
C SER A 325 18.17 28.27 -1.82
N THR A 326 19.41 27.96 -1.46
CA THR A 326 19.85 26.62 -1.05
C THR A 326 19.33 26.22 0.34
N ASP A 327 18.57 27.10 1.00
CA ASP A 327 17.88 26.86 2.28
C ASP A 327 16.58 26.06 2.16
N CYS A 328 16.31 25.55 0.97
CA CYS A 328 15.29 24.55 0.72
C CYS A 328 15.88 23.19 1.10
N TYR A 329 15.18 22.43 1.94
CA TYR A 329 15.73 21.16 2.41
C TYR A 329 16.01 20.24 1.22
N ALA A 330 17.28 19.88 1.08
CA ALA A 330 17.80 18.84 0.22
C ALA A 330 18.01 17.56 1.03
N ARG A 331 18.02 16.41 0.37
CA ARG A 331 18.31 15.10 0.99
C ARG A 331 19.71 15.03 1.58
#